data_AF-A0A7X8L515-F1
#
_entry.id   AF-A0A7X8L515-F1
#
_cell.length_a   1.000
_cell.length_b   1.000
_cell.length_c   1.000
_cell.angle_alpha   90.00
_cell.angle_beta   90.00
_cell.angle_gamma   90.00
#
_symmetry.space_group_name_H-M   'P 1'
#
loop_
_entity.id
_entity.type
_entity.pdbx_description
1 polymer ?
#
loop_
_entity_poly.entity_id
_entity_poly.type
_entity_poly.pdbx_seq_one_letter_code
_entity_poly.pdbx_strand_id
1 'polypeptide(L)'
;MNGVKDIKVKKNAEIKDGIRGSTTIEATIVLPFFLIVILSLAYIIRVFFIYNTMQDALSEVGRRYGNMSYFYHVTGLKDYSDALNKAADEAEGTLMSQKDTLVNAFNSFNEIVSGGGGQTGSINRIMTAIDDAENLASASSDVSDLIQNIISDPKAELKLIVTVFARKLNYNATNTLVSLMARGSLGEELAKRVRTDKDDPALALGIEGGLKGIDFKHTSVFGDSESLELVISYSVKAPIAFAFLPEIKLSNRVKIIAWTGGRGESVKIEEKVDNEDSSVWTKMDNDKRYWDRGLEIEKYETQKIVSSAGNGAQAQATSIRYPVIDAYVFNESQKTVEYYDVFTLNPFMKTYSEKPSAIKSVIKKHGKRLLEFDTPDFLKEKSIENVKRVVIMIIPENSGDYAVEQFQKAKDELADYDVEVRLVKGYGNYETAGDDEAVDKAA
;
A
#
# COMPACT_ATOMS: atom_id res chain seq x y z
N MET A 1 -78.64 2.87 -89.51
CA MET A 1 -77.23 2.46 -89.71
C MET A 1 -76.49 2.68 -88.40
N ASN A 2 -75.75 1.66 -87.95
CA ASN A 2 -74.68 1.69 -86.93
C ASN A 2 -75.12 2.13 -85.52
N GLY A 3 -74.98 1.34 -84.47
CA GLY A 3 -74.35 0.05 -84.28
C GLY A 3 -74.49 -0.29 -82.80
N VAL A 4 -74.90 -1.53 -82.53
CA VAL A 4 -74.91 -2.12 -81.19
C VAL A 4 -73.49 -2.04 -80.62
N LYS A 5 -73.36 -1.49 -79.42
CA LYS A 5 -72.22 -1.79 -78.56
C LYS A 5 -72.73 -2.27 -77.21
N ASP A 6 -72.69 -3.59 -77.08
CA ASP A 6 -72.69 -4.33 -75.83
C ASP A 6 -71.85 -3.62 -74.77
N ILE A 7 -72.48 -3.22 -73.68
CA ILE A 7 -71.77 -2.93 -72.43
C ILE A 7 -71.47 -4.29 -71.79
N LYS A 8 -70.39 -4.94 -72.25
CA LYS A 8 -69.82 -6.10 -71.56
C LYS A 8 -69.20 -5.62 -70.25
N VAL A 9 -69.87 -5.97 -69.15
CA VAL A 9 -69.35 -5.96 -67.79
C VAL A 9 -68.05 -6.77 -67.77
N LYS A 10 -66.90 -6.08 -67.80
CA LYS A 10 -65.62 -6.68 -67.45
C LYS A 10 -65.52 -6.68 -65.92
N LYS A 11 -65.77 -7.85 -65.33
CA LYS A 11 -65.16 -8.26 -64.05
C LYS A 11 -63.65 -8.09 -64.22
N ASN A 12 -63.07 -7.10 -63.55
CA ASN A 12 -61.66 -7.15 -63.18
C ASN A 12 -61.63 -7.02 -61.66
N ALA A 13 -61.18 -8.10 -61.04
CA ALA A 13 -60.80 -8.12 -59.64
C ALA A 13 -59.81 -6.97 -59.40
N GLU A 14 -60.18 -6.00 -58.58
CA GLU A 14 -59.18 -5.27 -57.81
C GLU A 14 -58.62 -6.26 -56.79
N ILE A 15 -57.64 -7.02 -57.26
CA ILE A 15 -56.57 -7.52 -56.41
C ILE A 15 -56.10 -6.28 -55.65
N LYS A 16 -56.22 -6.30 -54.32
CA LYS A 16 -55.45 -5.41 -53.44
C LYS A 16 -54.01 -5.52 -53.92
N ASP A 17 -53.56 -4.55 -54.70
CA ASP A 17 -52.14 -4.36 -54.95
C ASP A 17 -51.56 -4.01 -53.60
N GLY A 18 -51.15 -5.05 -52.87
CA GLY A 18 -50.32 -4.93 -51.70
C GLY A 18 -49.12 -4.13 -52.17
N ILE A 19 -49.00 -2.92 -51.66
CA ILE A 19 -47.90 -1.99 -51.93
C ILE A 19 -46.61 -2.80 -51.79
N ARG A 20 -46.01 -3.17 -52.93
CA ARG A 20 -44.73 -3.89 -52.93
C ARG A 20 -43.69 -2.89 -52.47
N GLY A 21 -43.31 -2.99 -51.20
CA GLY A 21 -42.20 -2.25 -50.64
C GLY A 21 -40.97 -2.45 -51.54
N SER A 22 -40.38 -1.36 -52.00
CA SER A 22 -39.14 -1.43 -52.75
C SER A 22 -38.05 -1.95 -51.82
N THR A 23 -37.46 -3.11 -52.14
CA THR A 23 -36.35 -3.73 -51.39
C THR A 23 -35.20 -2.75 -51.14
N THR A 24 -35.03 -1.75 -52.02
CA THR A 24 -34.04 -0.68 -51.88
C THR A 24 -34.36 0.25 -50.69
N ILE A 25 -35.64 0.56 -50.43
CA ILE A 25 -36.05 1.45 -49.33
C ILE A 25 -35.81 0.75 -47.98
N GLU A 26 -36.17 -0.53 -47.88
CA GLU A 26 -35.91 -1.33 -46.68
C GLU A 26 -34.40 -1.45 -46.41
N ALA A 27 -33.59 -1.74 -47.43
CA ALA A 27 -32.13 -1.79 -47.30
C ALA A 27 -31.52 -0.43 -46.90
N THR A 28 -32.04 0.67 -47.45
CA THR A 28 -31.57 2.04 -47.15
C THR A 28 -31.83 2.43 -45.70
N ILE A 29 -32.90 1.91 -45.09
CA ILE A 29 -33.20 2.15 -43.67
C ILE A 29 -32.40 1.18 -42.78
N VAL A 30 -32.30 -0.10 -43.13
CA VAL A 30 -31.62 -1.10 -42.29
C VAL A 30 -30.11 -0.83 -42.17
N LEU A 31 -29.45 -0.38 -43.25
CA LEU A 31 -28.01 -0.12 -43.27
C LEU A 31 -27.52 0.89 -42.21
N PRO A 32 -28.09 2.12 -42.07
CA PRO A 32 -27.65 3.07 -41.06
C PRO A 32 -27.89 2.57 -39.63
N PHE A 33 -29.01 1.89 -39.35
CA PHE A 33 -29.23 1.28 -38.03
C PHE A 33 -28.18 0.21 -37.72
N PHE A 34 -27.87 -0.65 -38.68
CA PHE A 34 -26.83 -1.66 -38.53
C PHE A 34 -25.45 -1.05 -38.31
N LEU A 35 -25.10 0.01 -39.05
CA LEU A 35 -23.85 0.74 -38.86
C LEU A 35 -23.76 1.38 -37.49
N ILE A 36 -24.84 1.98 -36.96
CA ILE A 36 -24.87 2.54 -35.61
C ILE A 36 -24.52 1.46 -34.58
N VAL A 37 -25.11 0.26 -34.70
CA VAL A 37 -24.85 -0.86 -33.78
C VAL A 37 -23.41 -1.34 -33.84
N ILE A 38 -22.85 -1.55 -35.05
CA ILE A 38 -21.45 -1.98 -35.20
C ILE A 38 -20.49 -0.92 -34.70
N LEU A 39 -20.72 0.34 -35.05
CA LEU A 39 -19.85 1.44 -34.64
C LEU A 39 -19.94 1.66 -33.12
N SER A 40 -21.11 1.46 -32.49
CA SER A 40 -21.24 1.56 -31.03
C SER A 40 -20.46 0.44 -30.33
N LEU A 41 -20.51 -0.78 -30.88
CA LEU A 41 -19.72 -1.90 -30.36
C LEU A 41 -18.22 -1.62 -30.51
N ALA A 42 -17.79 -1.12 -31.67
CA ALA A 42 -16.40 -0.74 -31.91
C ALA A 42 -15.94 0.39 -30.98
N TYR A 43 -16.82 1.35 -30.68
CA TYR A 43 -16.52 2.43 -29.73
C TYR A 43 -16.33 1.90 -28.31
N ILE A 44 -17.19 0.99 -27.85
CA ILE A 44 -17.05 0.34 -26.55
C ILE A 44 -15.71 -0.41 -26.47
N ILE A 45 -15.38 -1.21 -27.48
CA ILE A 45 -14.10 -1.94 -27.56
C ILE A 45 -12.92 -0.95 -27.48
N ARG A 46 -13.00 0.19 -28.17
CA ARG A 46 -11.97 1.23 -28.13
C ARG A 46 -11.81 1.83 -26.73
N VAL A 47 -12.92 2.13 -26.04
CA VAL A 47 -12.88 2.64 -24.66
C VAL A 47 -12.21 1.63 -23.73
N PHE A 48 -12.56 0.35 -23.83
CA PHE A 48 -11.90 -0.72 -23.05
C PHE A 48 -10.41 -0.85 -23.38
N PHE A 49 -10.04 -0.77 -24.66
CA PHE A 49 -8.64 -0.80 -25.09
C PHE A 49 -7.83 0.36 -24.47
N ILE A 50 -8.37 1.57 -24.49
CA ILE A 50 -7.74 2.75 -23.89
C ILE A 50 -7.63 2.55 -22.37
N TYR A 51 -8.72 2.18 -21.70
CA TYR A 51 -8.73 1.97 -20.25
C TYR A 51 -7.69 0.94 -19.80
N ASN A 52 -7.62 -0.21 -20.47
CA ASN A 52 -6.67 -1.27 -20.12
C ASN A 52 -5.22 -0.84 -20.41
N THR A 53 -4.97 -0.18 -21.53
CA THR A 53 -3.62 0.32 -21.86
C THR A 53 -3.14 1.32 -20.83
N MET A 54 -4.02 2.23 -20.38
CA MET A 54 -3.73 3.19 -19.33
C MET A 54 -3.52 2.52 -17.97
N GLN A 55 -4.36 1.54 -17.62
CA GLN A 55 -4.22 0.78 -16.38
C GLN A 55 -2.89 0.04 -16.32
N ASP A 56 -2.51 -0.65 -17.38
CA ASP A 56 -1.27 -1.41 -17.42
C ASP A 56 -0.04 -0.49 -17.36
N ALA A 57 -0.06 0.63 -18.08
CA ALA A 57 1.02 1.62 -18.05
C ALA A 57 1.16 2.24 -16.65
N LEU A 58 0.05 2.64 -16.03
CA LEU A 58 0.05 3.19 -14.67
C LEU A 58 0.51 2.15 -13.64
N SER A 59 0.15 0.88 -13.84
CA SER A 59 0.56 -0.23 -12.95
C SER A 59 2.07 -0.46 -13.02
N GLU A 60 2.66 -0.34 -14.21
CA GLU A 60 4.11 -0.42 -14.37
C GLU A 60 4.83 0.79 -13.74
N VAL A 61 4.29 2.00 -13.87
CA VAL A 61 4.80 3.19 -13.15
C VAL A 61 4.74 2.98 -11.64
N GLY A 62 3.62 2.49 -11.11
CA GLY A 62 3.50 2.14 -9.69
C GLY A 62 4.54 1.09 -9.28
N ARG A 63 4.72 0.02 -10.05
CA ARG A 63 5.72 -1.01 -9.76
C ARG A 63 7.14 -0.45 -9.75
N ARG A 64 7.49 0.40 -10.72
CA ARG A 64 8.79 1.10 -10.81
C ARG A 64 9.04 1.92 -9.55
N TYR A 65 8.08 2.72 -9.11
CA TYR A 65 8.22 3.56 -7.92
C TYR A 65 8.26 2.73 -6.63
N GLY A 66 7.48 1.66 -6.54
CA GLY A 66 7.53 0.71 -5.43
C GLY A 66 8.91 0.07 -5.28
N ASN A 67 9.53 -0.33 -6.40
CA ASN A 67 10.88 -0.88 -6.41
C ASN A 67 11.94 0.14 -5.99
N MET A 68 11.86 1.38 -6.49
CA MET A 68 12.77 2.46 -6.11
C MET A 68 12.66 2.79 -4.62
N SER A 69 11.43 2.78 -4.09
CA SER A 69 11.18 3.04 -2.68
C SER A 69 11.63 1.88 -1.79
N TYR A 70 11.44 0.64 -2.24
CA TYR A 70 12.02 -0.53 -1.59
C TYR A 70 13.56 -0.47 -1.58
N PHE A 71 14.18 -0.03 -2.68
CA PHE A 71 15.63 0.17 -2.74
C PHE A 71 16.09 1.23 -1.74
N TYR A 72 15.39 2.35 -1.63
CA TYR A 72 15.65 3.37 -0.61
C TYR A 72 15.61 2.82 0.83
N HIS A 73 14.65 1.93 1.12
CA HIS A 73 14.55 1.24 2.40
C HIS A 73 15.72 0.27 2.63
N VAL A 74 15.91 -0.71 1.73
CA VAL A 74 16.89 -1.81 1.92
C VAL A 74 18.33 -1.34 1.93
N THR A 75 18.64 -0.23 1.25
CA THR A 75 20.01 0.34 1.24
C THR A 75 20.40 1.04 2.54
N GLY A 76 19.46 1.26 3.47
CA GLY A 76 19.68 2.03 4.70
C GLY A 76 19.71 3.54 4.47
N LEU A 77 19.46 4.01 3.24
CA LEU A 77 19.33 5.44 2.94
C LEU A 77 18.17 6.08 3.71
N LYS A 78 17.11 5.30 3.97
CA LYS A 78 16.02 5.70 4.84
C LYS A 78 16.48 6.03 6.25
N ASP A 79 17.18 5.13 6.94
CA ASP A 79 17.60 5.38 8.32
C ASP A 79 18.56 6.56 8.44
N TYR A 80 19.45 6.69 7.46
CA TYR A 80 20.34 7.83 7.38
C TYR A 80 19.56 9.14 7.24
N SER A 81 18.55 9.16 6.36
CA SER A 81 17.66 10.31 6.19
C SER A 81 16.85 10.61 7.45
N ASP A 82 16.31 9.58 8.11
CA ASP A 82 15.50 9.72 9.32
C ASP A 82 16.37 10.23 10.50
N ALA A 83 17.59 9.70 10.64
CA ALA A 83 18.55 10.16 11.65
C ALA A 83 18.99 11.61 11.42
N LEU A 84 19.23 12.00 10.17
CA LEU A 84 19.53 13.39 9.82
C LEU A 84 18.36 14.31 10.10
N ASN A 85 17.14 13.93 9.73
CA ASN A 85 15.94 14.71 9.99
C ASN A 85 15.68 14.85 11.50
N LYS A 86 15.95 13.81 12.30
CA LYS A 86 15.85 13.88 13.76
C LYS A 86 16.90 14.81 14.38
N ALA A 87 18.17 14.68 13.97
CA ALA A 87 19.24 15.58 14.42
C ALA A 87 19.00 17.04 13.98
N ALA A 88 18.34 17.23 12.84
CA ALA A 88 17.89 18.51 12.32
C ALA A 88 16.74 19.13 13.13
N ASP A 89 15.75 18.32 13.52
CA ASP A 89 14.63 18.74 14.37
C ASP A 89 15.12 19.06 15.80
N GLU A 90 16.16 18.37 16.29
CA GLU A 90 16.81 18.61 17.60
C GLU A 90 17.75 19.84 17.59
N ALA A 91 18.39 20.14 16.45
CA ALA A 91 19.21 21.33 16.25
C ALA A 91 18.35 22.49 15.76
N GLU A 92 17.58 23.09 16.69
CA GLU A 92 16.70 24.22 16.44
C GLU A 92 17.43 25.35 15.67
N GLY A 93 17.23 25.43 14.35
CA GLY A 93 17.56 26.62 13.55
C GLY A 93 18.66 26.56 12.48
N THR A 94 18.99 25.43 11.83
CA THR A 94 19.79 25.49 10.58
C THR A 94 19.30 24.56 9.45
N LEU A 95 18.14 24.88 8.89
CA LEU A 95 17.62 24.29 7.64
C LEU A 95 18.61 24.36 6.44
N MET A 96 19.57 25.30 6.45
CA MET A 96 20.56 25.45 5.38
C MET A 96 21.72 24.45 5.45
N SER A 97 22.20 24.06 6.63
CA SER A 97 23.31 23.09 6.76
C SER A 97 22.86 21.67 6.43
N GLN A 98 21.57 21.36 6.67
CA GLN A 98 20.92 20.10 6.35
C GLN A 98 20.87 19.85 4.83
N LYS A 99 20.67 20.91 4.04
CA LYS A 99 20.65 20.86 2.57
C LYS A 99 22.01 20.42 2.01
N ASP A 100 23.10 20.99 2.51
CA ASP A 100 24.43 20.69 2.00
C ASP A 100 24.91 19.31 2.46
N THR A 101 24.63 18.90 3.69
CA THR A 101 25.03 17.58 4.20
C THR A 101 24.25 16.43 3.55
N LEU A 102 22.94 16.58 3.28
CA LEU A 102 22.15 15.59 2.54
C LEU A 102 22.60 15.47 1.08
N VAL A 103 22.84 16.60 0.42
CA VAL A 103 23.34 16.62 -0.97
C VAL A 103 24.74 16.00 -1.02
N ASN A 104 25.59 16.28 -0.03
CA ASN A 104 26.93 15.70 0.06
C ASN A 104 26.90 14.21 0.40
N ALA A 105 26.06 13.76 1.32
CA ALA A 105 25.92 12.33 1.65
C ALA A 105 25.34 11.53 0.48
N PHE A 106 24.37 12.11 -0.24
CA PHE A 106 23.87 11.53 -1.48
C PHE A 106 24.96 11.51 -2.56
N ASN A 107 25.75 12.58 -2.69
CA ASN A 107 26.87 12.62 -3.64
C ASN A 107 27.95 11.59 -3.27
N SER A 108 28.29 11.42 -2.00
CA SER A 108 29.21 10.39 -1.50
C SER A 108 28.68 8.98 -1.76
N PHE A 109 27.39 8.73 -1.53
CA PHE A 109 26.75 7.46 -1.88
C PHE A 109 26.74 7.23 -3.40
N ASN A 110 26.49 8.28 -4.19
CA ASN A 110 26.50 8.24 -5.64
C ASN A 110 27.92 8.03 -6.21
N GLU A 111 28.96 8.55 -5.54
CA GLU A 111 30.37 8.27 -5.83
C GLU A 111 30.71 6.80 -5.57
N ILE A 112 30.20 6.23 -4.47
CA ILE A 112 30.40 4.82 -4.10
C ILE A 112 29.66 3.86 -5.05
N VAL A 113 28.45 4.20 -5.50
CA VAL A 113 27.58 3.30 -6.28
C VAL A 113 27.77 3.45 -7.80
N SER A 114 28.12 4.64 -8.30
CA SER A 114 27.97 4.93 -9.72
C SER A 114 29.21 5.48 -10.43
N GLY A 115 30.33 5.74 -9.74
CA GLY A 115 31.55 6.20 -10.40
C GLY A 115 31.32 7.39 -11.35
N GLY A 116 30.95 8.54 -10.79
CA GLY A 116 30.96 9.85 -11.47
C GLY A 116 29.95 10.06 -12.62
N GLY A 117 29.06 11.05 -12.49
CA GLY A 117 28.25 11.52 -13.62
C GLY A 117 27.08 12.45 -13.29
N GLY A 118 27.31 13.76 -13.32
CA GLY A 118 26.64 14.68 -14.25
C GLY A 118 25.11 14.91 -14.25
N GLN A 119 24.34 14.80 -13.16
CA GLN A 119 22.93 15.29 -13.16
C GLN A 119 22.49 16.08 -11.91
N THR A 120 23.39 16.33 -10.95
CA THR A 120 23.09 17.02 -9.69
C THR A 120 22.53 18.45 -9.89
N GLY A 121 22.91 19.13 -10.97
CA GLY A 121 22.45 20.49 -11.27
C GLY A 121 20.96 20.60 -11.61
N SER A 122 20.40 19.65 -12.38
CA SER A 122 18.99 19.66 -12.78
C SER A 122 18.05 19.37 -11.61
N ILE A 123 18.44 18.42 -10.76
CA ILE A 123 17.69 18.09 -9.54
C ILE A 123 17.66 19.27 -8.58
N ASN A 124 18.80 19.93 -8.34
CA ASN A 124 18.83 21.11 -7.48
C ASN A 124 17.96 22.26 -8.00
N ARG A 125 17.88 22.44 -9.33
CA ARG A 125 17.00 23.47 -9.92
C ARG A 125 15.52 23.13 -9.75
N ILE A 126 15.13 21.87 -9.94
CA ILE A 126 13.78 21.39 -9.65
C ILE A 126 13.44 21.67 -8.19
N MET A 127 14.36 21.34 -7.26
CA MET A 127 14.15 21.54 -5.83
C MET A 127 14.03 23.01 -5.44
N THR A 128 14.90 23.89 -5.94
CA THR A 128 14.80 25.33 -5.67
C THR A 128 13.47 25.91 -6.18
N ALA A 129 13.00 25.48 -7.36
CA ALA A 129 11.73 25.94 -7.92
C ALA A 129 10.50 25.49 -7.10
N ILE A 130 10.65 24.46 -6.27
CA ILE A 130 9.57 23.91 -5.43
C ILE A 130 9.57 24.53 -4.04
N ASP A 131 10.75 24.83 -3.50
CA ASP A 131 10.90 25.49 -2.20
C ASP A 131 10.29 26.92 -2.24
N ASP A 132 10.21 27.56 -3.42
CA ASP A 132 9.54 28.85 -3.67
C ASP A 132 8.01 28.70 -3.85
N ALA A 133 7.35 28.00 -2.91
CA ALA A 133 6.00 27.40 -2.92
C ALA A 133 4.80 28.18 -3.55
N GLU A 134 4.91 29.49 -3.82
CA GLU A 134 3.89 30.26 -4.54
C GLU A 134 3.89 30.02 -6.07
N ASN A 135 4.97 29.49 -6.66
CA ASN A 135 5.14 29.45 -8.12
C ASN A 135 4.99 28.07 -8.79
N LEU A 136 4.64 27.00 -8.05
CA LEU A 136 4.65 25.65 -8.65
C LEU A 136 3.59 25.46 -9.75
N ALA A 137 2.46 26.18 -9.66
CA ALA A 137 1.42 26.17 -10.70
C ALA A 137 1.82 26.98 -11.96
N SER A 138 2.72 27.95 -11.83
CA SER A 138 3.15 28.87 -12.91
C SER A 138 4.51 28.49 -13.52
N ALA A 139 5.39 27.80 -12.78
CA ALA A 139 6.70 27.29 -13.22
C ALA A 139 6.63 25.90 -13.91
N SER A 140 5.41 25.44 -14.22
CA SER A 140 5.15 24.04 -14.58
C SER A 140 5.79 23.57 -15.89
N SER A 141 6.08 24.42 -16.87
CA SER A 141 6.70 23.98 -18.14
C SER A 141 8.16 23.58 -17.94
N ASP A 142 8.93 24.47 -17.32
CA ASP A 142 10.39 24.31 -17.22
C ASP A 142 10.75 23.18 -16.25
N VAL A 143 10.01 23.06 -15.15
CA VAL A 143 10.14 21.94 -14.20
C VAL A 143 9.71 20.62 -14.86
N SER A 144 8.64 20.62 -15.66
CA SER A 144 8.21 19.43 -16.40
C SER A 144 9.27 18.98 -17.39
N ASP A 145 9.88 19.89 -18.15
CA ASP A 145 10.91 19.54 -19.13
C ASP A 145 12.20 19.03 -18.48
N LEU A 146 12.60 19.60 -17.34
CA LEU A 146 13.71 19.08 -16.54
C LEU A 146 13.43 17.67 -16.01
N ILE A 147 12.20 17.41 -15.55
CA ILE A 147 11.76 16.10 -15.07
C ILE A 147 11.73 15.07 -16.21
N GLN A 148 11.25 15.42 -17.40
CA GLN A 148 11.23 14.52 -18.57
C GLN A 148 12.64 14.06 -18.96
N ASN A 149 13.61 14.97 -18.93
CA ASN A 149 15.01 14.64 -19.19
C ASN A 149 15.60 13.69 -18.13
N ILE A 150 15.18 13.82 -16.86
CA ILE A 150 15.63 12.95 -15.76
C ILE A 150 15.00 11.55 -15.88
N ILE A 151 13.71 11.45 -16.21
CA ILE A 151 12.99 10.16 -16.27
C ILE A 151 13.56 9.21 -17.33
N SER A 152 14.14 9.79 -18.39
CA SER A 152 14.81 9.03 -19.45
C SER A 152 16.07 8.28 -18.97
N ASP A 153 16.63 8.64 -17.81
CA ASP A 153 17.74 7.94 -17.17
C ASP A 153 17.27 7.27 -15.85
N PRO A 154 17.20 5.92 -15.79
CA PRO A 154 16.77 5.20 -14.60
C PRO A 154 17.56 5.56 -13.32
N LYS A 155 18.85 5.89 -13.44
CA LYS A 155 19.67 6.28 -12.28
C LYS A 155 19.32 7.68 -11.79
N ALA A 156 19.08 8.60 -12.72
CA ALA A 156 18.71 9.98 -12.39
C ALA A 156 17.29 10.04 -11.81
N GLU A 157 16.36 9.26 -12.34
CA GLU A 157 15.00 9.14 -11.79
C GLU A 157 15.01 8.55 -10.38
N LEU A 158 15.78 7.48 -10.13
CA LEU A 158 15.97 6.92 -8.79
C LEU A 158 16.52 7.98 -7.83
N LYS A 159 17.56 8.71 -8.25
CA LYS A 159 18.14 9.80 -7.48
C LYS A 159 17.11 10.87 -7.13
N LEU A 160 16.26 11.25 -8.09
CA LEU A 160 15.22 12.23 -7.87
C LEU A 160 14.17 11.72 -6.87
N ILE A 161 13.64 10.50 -7.03
CA ILE A 161 12.67 9.90 -6.10
C ILE A 161 13.24 9.81 -4.68
N VAL A 162 14.48 9.33 -4.53
CA VAL A 162 15.14 9.24 -3.21
C VAL A 162 15.30 10.62 -2.59
N THR A 163 15.68 11.63 -3.38
CA THR A 163 15.82 13.01 -2.91
C THR A 163 14.49 13.57 -2.42
N VAL A 164 13.39 13.30 -3.16
CA VAL A 164 12.04 13.73 -2.78
C VAL A 164 11.61 13.07 -1.47
N PHE A 165 11.84 11.77 -1.30
CA PHE A 165 11.45 11.05 -0.09
C PHE A 165 12.29 11.42 1.13
N ALA A 166 13.59 11.69 0.95
CA ALA A 166 14.49 12.03 2.05
C ALA A 166 14.21 13.41 2.67
N ARG A 167 13.76 14.38 1.87
CA ARG A 167 13.64 15.80 2.26
C ARG A 167 12.47 16.16 3.19
N LYS A 168 11.60 15.20 3.55
CA LYS A 168 10.41 15.44 4.40
C LYS A 168 9.62 16.68 3.92
N LEU A 169 9.43 16.80 2.61
CA LEU A 169 8.67 17.90 2.00
C LEU A 169 7.23 17.91 2.51
N ASN A 170 6.55 19.07 2.43
CA ASN A 170 5.13 19.11 2.75
C ASN A 170 4.30 18.23 1.78
N TYR A 171 3.10 17.85 2.21
CA TYR A 171 2.23 16.92 1.47
C TYR A 171 1.94 17.39 0.04
N ASN A 172 1.67 18.68 -0.17
CA ASN A 172 1.34 19.24 -1.48
C ASN A 172 2.55 19.21 -2.44
N ALA A 173 3.72 19.63 -1.96
CA ALA A 173 4.96 19.61 -2.74
C ALA A 173 5.33 18.18 -3.14
N THR A 174 5.24 17.24 -2.20
CA THR A 174 5.49 15.80 -2.46
C THR A 174 4.54 15.25 -3.52
N ASN A 175 3.23 15.48 -3.37
CA ASN A 175 2.23 15.04 -4.33
C ASN A 175 2.48 15.63 -5.72
N THR A 176 2.77 16.92 -5.81
CA THR A 176 2.97 17.58 -7.09
C THR A 176 4.20 17.05 -7.81
N LEU A 177 5.32 16.90 -7.10
CA LEU A 177 6.55 16.31 -7.62
C LEU A 177 6.34 14.91 -8.16
N VAL A 178 5.80 14.03 -7.33
CA VAL A 178 5.59 12.64 -7.71
C VAL A 178 4.55 12.53 -8.84
N SER A 179 3.56 13.43 -8.89
CA SER A 179 2.62 13.50 -10.02
C SER A 179 3.29 13.94 -11.33
N LEU A 180 4.19 14.93 -11.28
CA LEU A 180 4.98 15.34 -12.45
C LEU A 180 5.89 14.21 -12.93
N MET A 181 6.55 13.53 -11.99
CA MET A 181 7.36 12.36 -12.30
C MET A 181 6.51 11.26 -12.92
N ALA A 182 5.38 10.90 -12.28
CA ALA A 182 4.49 9.84 -12.73
C ALA A 182 3.93 10.13 -14.12
N ARG A 183 3.65 11.40 -14.46
CA ARG A 183 3.22 11.79 -15.80
C ARG A 183 4.30 11.49 -16.86
N GLY A 184 5.56 11.78 -16.57
CA GLY A 184 6.66 11.48 -17.50
C GLY A 184 6.90 9.97 -17.64
N SER A 185 6.94 9.24 -16.52
CA SER A 185 7.11 7.78 -16.55
C SER A 185 5.92 7.10 -17.25
N LEU A 186 4.70 7.62 -17.07
CA LEU A 186 3.51 7.16 -17.79
C LEU A 186 3.65 7.40 -19.29
N GLY A 187 4.16 8.57 -19.71
CA GLY A 187 4.44 8.84 -21.12
C GLY A 187 5.40 7.82 -21.75
N GLU A 188 6.48 7.48 -21.05
CA GLU A 188 7.44 6.46 -21.48
C GLU A 188 6.78 5.07 -21.61
N GLU A 189 5.97 4.66 -20.64
CA GLU A 189 5.26 3.38 -20.66
C GLU A 189 4.18 3.32 -21.74
N LEU A 190 3.48 4.43 -22.00
CA LEU A 190 2.53 4.52 -23.10
C LEU A 190 3.24 4.45 -24.46
N ALA A 191 4.40 5.11 -24.62
CA ALA A 191 5.17 5.04 -25.86
C ALA A 191 5.56 3.59 -26.23
N LYS A 192 5.95 2.78 -25.24
CA LYS A 192 6.26 1.35 -25.42
C LYS A 192 5.06 0.53 -25.91
N ARG A 193 3.85 0.92 -25.53
CA ARG A 193 2.60 0.17 -25.77
C ARG A 193 1.88 0.58 -27.05
N VAL A 194 1.88 1.87 -27.36
CA VAL A 194 1.05 2.46 -28.43
C VAL A 194 1.72 2.36 -29.81
N ARG A 195 3.05 2.11 -29.86
CA ARG A 195 3.82 1.87 -31.09
C ARG A 195 3.44 2.83 -32.23
N THR A 196 3.60 4.13 -31.97
CA THR A 196 3.13 5.21 -32.84
C THR A 196 4.25 6.17 -33.17
N ASP A 197 4.22 6.74 -34.38
CA ASP A 197 5.14 7.80 -34.82
C ASP A 197 4.70 9.20 -34.34
N LYS A 198 3.60 9.30 -33.57
CA LYS A 198 3.17 10.57 -32.97
C LYS A 198 4.07 10.93 -31.78
N ASP A 199 4.42 12.20 -31.69
CA ASP A 199 5.25 12.74 -30.60
C ASP A 199 4.64 12.55 -29.20
N ASP A 200 3.30 12.46 -29.09
CA ASP A 200 2.59 12.21 -27.83
C ASP A 200 1.80 10.88 -27.90
N PRO A 201 2.19 9.86 -27.09
CA PRO A 201 1.54 8.55 -27.10
C PRO A 201 0.11 8.56 -26.51
N ALA A 202 -0.23 9.52 -25.64
CA ALA A 202 -1.59 9.68 -25.14
C ALA A 202 -2.50 10.30 -26.21
N LEU A 203 -2.00 11.24 -27.02
CA LEU A 203 -2.73 11.72 -28.21
C LEU A 203 -2.96 10.60 -29.23
N ALA A 204 -2.01 9.67 -29.36
CA ALA A 204 -2.17 8.51 -30.21
C ALA A 204 -3.27 7.56 -29.73
N LEU A 205 -3.43 7.38 -28.42
CA LEU A 205 -4.55 6.64 -27.82
C LEU A 205 -5.91 7.34 -27.96
N GLY A 206 -5.92 8.64 -28.27
CA GLY A 206 -7.14 9.44 -28.38
C GLY A 206 -7.55 10.11 -27.07
N ILE A 207 -6.59 10.30 -26.16
CA ILE A 207 -6.77 11.11 -24.96
C ILE A 207 -6.75 12.59 -25.36
N GLU A 208 -7.70 13.35 -24.86
CA GLU A 208 -7.76 14.77 -25.09
C GLU A 208 -6.62 15.50 -24.37
N GLY A 209 -5.97 16.45 -25.06
CA GLY A 209 -4.84 17.20 -24.49
C GLY A 209 -3.55 16.39 -24.31
N GLY A 210 -3.53 15.12 -24.74
CA GLY A 210 -2.35 14.25 -24.66
C GLY A 210 -1.94 13.98 -23.23
N LEU A 211 -0.64 13.87 -22.96
CA LEU A 211 -0.12 13.66 -21.61
C LEU A 211 -0.43 14.83 -20.67
N LYS A 212 -0.51 16.05 -21.20
CA LYS A 212 -0.88 17.25 -20.43
C LYS A 212 -2.36 17.27 -20.03
N GLY A 213 -3.21 16.55 -20.75
CA GLY A 213 -4.63 16.38 -20.43
C GLY A 213 -4.92 15.32 -19.35
N ILE A 214 -3.89 14.63 -18.84
CA ILE A 214 -4.02 13.67 -17.75
C ILE A 214 -3.89 14.40 -16.41
N ASP A 215 -4.98 14.40 -15.65
CA ASP A 215 -5.06 15.00 -14.33
C ASP A 215 -4.65 13.98 -13.25
N PHE A 216 -3.79 14.43 -12.33
CA PHE A 216 -3.29 13.66 -11.18
C PHE A 216 -3.80 14.20 -9.84
N LYS A 217 -4.75 15.14 -9.82
CA LYS A 217 -5.23 15.83 -8.61
C LYS A 217 -5.64 14.93 -7.43
N HIS A 218 -6.07 13.71 -7.72
CA HIS A 218 -6.49 12.73 -6.70
C HIS A 218 -5.37 11.78 -6.26
N THR A 219 -4.14 11.98 -6.75
CA THR A 219 -2.96 11.24 -6.31
C THR A 219 -2.64 11.60 -4.87
N SER A 220 -2.31 10.59 -4.06
CA SER A 220 -1.93 10.73 -2.67
C SER A 220 -0.64 9.96 -2.42
N VAL A 221 0.39 10.69 -2.03
CA VAL A 221 1.72 10.16 -1.72
C VAL A 221 1.95 10.34 -0.22
N PHE A 222 1.92 9.24 0.51
CA PHE A 222 2.09 9.14 1.96
C PHE A 222 1.05 9.88 2.81
N GLY A 223 -0.19 9.99 2.33
CA GLY A 223 -1.32 10.44 3.14
C GLY A 223 -1.60 9.56 4.37
N ASP A 224 -1.24 8.27 4.32
CA ASP A 224 -1.31 7.30 5.42
C ASP A 224 0.07 6.86 5.92
N SER A 225 1.11 7.68 5.65
CA SER A 225 2.53 7.42 5.98
C SER A 225 3.20 6.24 5.27
N GLU A 226 2.48 5.39 4.54
CA GLU A 226 3.06 4.15 3.99
C GLU A 226 2.78 3.93 2.51
N SER A 227 1.67 4.46 2.00
CA SER A 227 1.22 4.16 0.64
C SER A 227 1.49 5.30 -0.33
N LEU A 228 1.75 4.89 -1.58
CA LEU A 228 1.76 5.76 -2.73
C LEU A 228 0.58 5.34 -3.61
N GLU A 229 -0.35 6.26 -3.80
CA GLU A 229 -1.58 6.05 -4.55
C GLU A 229 -1.62 7.00 -5.74
N LEU A 230 -1.42 6.47 -6.95
CA LEU A 230 -1.55 7.22 -8.19
C LEU A 230 -2.98 7.11 -8.70
N VAL A 231 -3.65 8.24 -8.84
CA VAL A 231 -4.99 8.34 -9.42
C VAL A 231 -4.94 9.31 -10.58
N ILE A 232 -5.25 8.81 -11.77
CA ILE A 232 -5.31 9.61 -12.98
C ILE A 232 -6.74 9.75 -13.49
N SER A 233 -7.07 10.89 -14.06
CA SER A 233 -8.34 11.16 -14.75
C SER A 233 -8.09 11.80 -16.11
N TYR A 234 -8.83 11.37 -17.14
CA TYR A 234 -8.63 11.85 -18.51
C TYR A 234 -9.92 11.71 -19.35
N SER A 235 -10.05 12.55 -20.38
CA SER A 235 -11.15 12.51 -21.35
C SER A 235 -10.74 11.79 -22.63
N VAL A 236 -11.62 10.92 -23.14
CA VAL A 236 -11.41 10.21 -24.41
C VAL A 236 -12.23 10.87 -25.51
N LYS A 237 -11.57 11.23 -26.63
CA LYS A 237 -12.25 11.80 -27.80
C LYS A 237 -13.16 10.77 -28.46
N ALA A 238 -14.43 11.14 -28.65
CA ALA A 238 -15.36 10.35 -29.44
C ALA A 238 -14.88 10.27 -30.91
N PRO A 239 -15.06 9.11 -31.59
CA PRO A 239 -14.85 9.03 -33.03
C PRO A 239 -15.73 10.04 -33.77
N ILE A 240 -15.28 10.54 -34.92
CA ILE A 240 -16.00 11.55 -35.72
C ILE A 240 -17.44 11.13 -36.07
N ALA A 241 -17.67 9.83 -36.30
CA ALA A 241 -19.00 9.26 -36.53
C ALA A 241 -19.98 9.42 -35.34
N PHE A 242 -19.45 9.83 -34.18
CA PHE A 242 -20.14 10.03 -32.91
C PHE A 242 -19.91 11.42 -32.32
N ALA A 243 -19.64 12.44 -33.15
CA ALA A 243 -19.37 13.81 -32.69
C ALA A 243 -20.49 14.44 -31.84
N PHE A 244 -21.69 13.83 -31.78
CA PHE A 244 -22.82 14.22 -30.94
C PHE A 244 -22.85 13.53 -29.57
N LEU A 245 -21.98 12.55 -29.31
CA LEU A 245 -21.88 11.88 -28.02
C LEU A 245 -21.03 12.71 -27.05
N PRO A 246 -21.41 12.75 -25.76
CA PRO A 246 -20.61 13.43 -24.74
C PRO A 246 -19.26 12.73 -24.59
N GLU A 247 -18.24 13.52 -24.25
CA GLU A 247 -16.92 13.01 -23.90
C GLU A 247 -17.02 12.06 -22.70
N ILE A 248 -16.32 10.93 -22.79
CA ILE A 248 -16.25 9.96 -21.69
C ILE A 248 -15.02 10.30 -20.87
N LYS A 249 -15.25 10.60 -19.58
CA LYS A 249 -14.20 10.73 -18.57
C LYS A 249 -13.91 9.36 -17.96
N LEU A 250 -12.65 8.97 -17.97
CA LEU A 250 -12.17 7.73 -17.36
C LEU A 250 -11.21 8.06 -16.22
N SER A 251 -11.07 7.13 -15.29
CA SER A 251 -10.09 7.21 -14.21
C SER A 251 -9.47 5.85 -13.95
N ASN A 252 -8.15 5.84 -13.71
CA ASN A 252 -7.39 4.66 -13.37
C ASN A 252 -6.65 4.90 -12.05
N ARG A 253 -6.51 3.84 -11.24
CA ARG A 253 -5.92 3.89 -9.91
C ARG A 253 -4.93 2.75 -9.72
N VAL A 254 -3.81 3.08 -9.09
CA VAL A 254 -2.82 2.11 -8.60
C VAL A 254 -2.40 2.53 -7.20
N LYS A 255 -2.45 1.59 -6.25
CA LYS A 255 -1.98 1.78 -4.88
C LYS A 255 -0.85 0.80 -4.60
N ILE A 256 0.30 1.31 -4.17
CA ILE A 256 1.46 0.52 -3.76
C ILE A 256 1.86 0.90 -2.34
N ILE A 257 2.52 -0.03 -1.65
CA ILE A 257 3.25 0.28 -0.42
C ILE A 257 4.59 0.84 -0.86
N ALA A 258 4.92 2.04 -0.42
CA ALA A 258 6.16 2.66 -0.80
C ALA A 258 7.25 2.52 0.27
N TRP A 259 7.09 1.67 1.30
CA TRP A 259 8.21 1.25 2.18
C TRP A 259 8.99 2.43 2.81
N THR A 260 8.39 3.62 2.87
CA THR A 260 8.97 4.84 3.46
C THR A 260 8.46 5.08 4.87
N GLY A 261 7.31 4.50 5.23
CA GLY A 261 6.82 4.39 6.61
C GLY A 261 7.54 3.24 7.31
N GLY A 262 8.06 3.49 8.51
CA GLY A 262 8.90 2.56 9.26
C GLY A 262 8.18 1.27 9.63
N ARG A 263 8.31 0.24 8.78
CA ARG A 263 8.06 -1.15 9.15
C ARG A 263 9.32 -1.96 8.89
N GLY A 264 9.81 -2.61 9.96
CA GLY A 264 10.94 -3.53 9.93
C GLY A 264 12.31 -2.86 10.11
N GLU A 265 13.25 -3.63 10.66
CA GLU A 265 14.67 -3.25 10.69
C GLU A 265 15.21 -3.13 9.27
N SER A 266 15.96 -2.07 9.00
CA SER A 266 16.72 -1.98 7.77
C SER A 266 17.88 -2.97 7.79
N VAL A 267 18.32 -3.38 6.60
CA VAL A 267 19.32 -4.44 6.41
C VAL A 267 20.74 -3.99 6.82
N LYS A 268 20.90 -2.80 7.41
CA LYS A 268 22.17 -2.33 7.99
C LYS A 268 21.91 -1.52 9.25
N ILE A 269 21.77 -2.21 10.37
CA ILE A 269 22.00 -1.60 11.68
C ILE A 269 23.44 -1.97 12.09
N GLU A 270 24.36 -1.02 11.93
CA GLU A 270 25.39 -0.88 12.95
C GLU A 270 24.69 -0.32 14.19
N GLU A 271 24.98 -0.96 15.33
CA GLU A 271 24.40 -0.75 16.67
C GLU A 271 23.93 0.70 16.90
N LYS A 272 22.60 0.92 16.85
CA LYS A 272 22.04 2.13 17.46
C LYS A 272 22.26 2.00 18.97
N VAL A 273 22.94 2.98 19.54
CA VAL A 273 23.08 3.15 20.99
C VAL A 273 21.68 3.14 21.59
N ASP A 274 21.37 2.07 22.31
CA ASP A 274 20.16 1.95 23.09
C ASP A 274 20.14 3.06 24.14
N ASN A 275 19.10 3.89 24.13
CA ASN A 275 18.66 4.50 25.37
C ASN A 275 18.07 3.36 26.20
N GLU A 276 18.90 2.74 27.05
CA GLU A 276 18.59 1.56 27.89
C GLU A 276 17.35 1.75 28.77
N ASP A 277 16.84 2.98 28.93
CA ASP A 277 15.73 3.31 29.83
C ASP A 277 14.34 3.44 29.16
N SER A 278 14.22 3.33 27.83
CA SER A 278 12.92 3.47 27.16
C SER A 278 12.17 2.12 27.03
N SER A 279 10.99 2.04 27.64
CA SER A 279 10.09 0.88 27.55
C SER A 279 9.84 0.44 26.10
N VAL A 280 9.90 -0.86 25.83
CA VAL A 280 9.56 -1.45 24.52
C VAL A 280 8.13 -1.05 24.13
N TRP A 281 7.25 -0.93 25.13
CA TRP A 281 5.87 -0.52 24.91
C TRP A 281 5.76 0.90 24.34
N THR A 282 6.41 1.86 24.99
CA THR A 282 6.34 3.28 24.61
C THR A 282 7.18 3.56 23.36
N LYS A 283 8.39 3.00 23.26
CA LYS A 283 9.30 3.19 22.12
C LYS A 283 8.63 2.77 20.81
N MET A 284 8.05 1.57 20.78
CA MET A 284 7.48 1.03 19.55
C MET A 284 6.11 1.62 19.20
N ASP A 285 5.28 1.98 20.19
CA ASP A 285 4.01 2.67 19.91
C ASP A 285 4.26 4.11 19.40
N ASN A 286 5.29 4.81 19.90
CA ASN A 286 5.72 6.11 19.36
C ASN A 286 6.17 6.00 17.90
N ASP A 287 6.85 4.91 17.55
CA ASP A 287 7.24 4.59 16.17
C ASP A 287 6.07 4.05 15.32
N LYS A 288 4.84 3.99 15.86
CA LYS A 288 3.63 3.41 15.23
C LYS A 288 3.77 1.92 14.86
N ARG A 289 4.66 1.20 15.54
CA ARG A 289 4.97 -0.23 15.36
C ARG A 289 4.15 -1.13 16.30
N TYR A 290 2.84 -0.89 16.40
CA TYR A 290 1.95 -1.57 17.35
C TYR A 290 1.95 -3.10 17.23
N TRP A 291 1.97 -3.60 15.99
CA TRP A 291 1.92 -5.03 15.70
C TRP A 291 3.29 -5.69 15.93
N ASP A 292 4.36 -5.04 15.47
CA ASP A 292 5.74 -5.50 15.69
C ASP A 292 6.08 -5.55 17.18
N ARG A 293 5.55 -4.59 17.97
CA ARG A 293 5.72 -4.58 19.43
C ARG A 293 5.27 -5.88 20.06
N GLY A 294 4.10 -6.38 19.67
CA GLY A 294 3.60 -7.64 20.18
C GLY A 294 4.53 -8.81 19.82
N LEU A 295 4.89 -8.91 18.55
CA LEU A 295 5.77 -9.96 18.04
C LEU A 295 7.17 -9.94 18.68
N GLU A 296 7.72 -8.76 18.92
CA GLU A 296 9.06 -8.60 19.50
C GLU A 296 9.08 -9.02 20.98
N ILE A 297 8.09 -8.57 21.75
CA ILE A 297 7.91 -8.97 23.15
C ILE A 297 7.67 -10.50 23.26
N GLU A 298 6.78 -11.04 22.42
CA GLU A 298 6.48 -12.48 22.35
C GLU A 298 7.73 -13.28 22.00
N LYS A 299 8.56 -12.80 21.06
CA LYS A 299 9.84 -13.42 20.70
C LYS A 299 10.82 -13.44 21.87
N TYR A 300 10.98 -12.32 22.59
CA TYR A 300 11.88 -12.27 23.76
C TYR A 300 11.41 -13.22 24.87
N GLU A 301 10.11 -13.29 25.12
CA GLU A 301 9.58 -14.19 26.16
C GLU A 301 9.72 -15.66 25.72
N THR A 302 9.47 -15.97 24.45
CA THR A 302 9.70 -17.31 23.88
C THR A 302 11.15 -17.74 24.03
N GLN A 303 12.10 -16.82 23.79
CA GLN A 303 13.54 -17.09 24.00
C GLN A 303 13.88 -17.38 25.47
N LYS A 304 13.25 -16.69 26.42
CA LYS A 304 13.41 -16.98 27.86
C LYS A 304 12.85 -18.35 28.23
N ILE A 305 11.70 -18.75 27.68
CA ILE A 305 11.13 -20.09 27.91
C ILE A 305 12.11 -21.16 27.42
N VAL A 306 12.67 -20.98 26.23
CA VAL A 306 13.62 -21.94 25.64
C VAL A 306 14.93 -21.99 26.42
N SER A 307 15.46 -20.85 26.86
CA SER A 307 16.73 -20.79 27.61
C SER A 307 16.61 -21.25 29.07
N SER A 308 15.42 -21.18 29.66
CA SER A 308 15.14 -21.66 31.02
C SER A 308 14.81 -23.14 31.11
N ALA A 309 14.74 -23.84 29.98
CA ALA A 309 14.52 -25.29 29.96
C ALA A 309 15.65 -26.02 30.69
N GLY A 310 15.29 -26.92 31.62
CA GLY A 310 16.25 -27.66 32.43
C GLY A 310 17.18 -28.56 31.60
N ASN A 311 18.38 -28.82 32.13
CA ASN A 311 19.36 -29.71 31.50
C ASN A 311 18.72 -31.07 31.15
N GLY A 312 18.70 -31.41 29.85
CA GLY A 312 18.12 -32.65 29.33
C GLY A 312 16.71 -32.53 28.74
N ALA A 313 16.10 -31.34 28.73
CA ALA A 313 14.86 -31.08 28.00
C ALA A 313 15.16 -30.52 26.59
N GLN A 314 14.40 -30.94 25.58
CA GLN A 314 14.41 -30.32 24.27
C GLN A 314 13.41 -29.16 24.26
N ALA A 315 13.90 -27.93 24.19
CA ALA A 315 13.08 -26.74 24.06
C ALA A 315 13.37 -25.99 22.76
N GLN A 316 12.33 -25.51 22.09
CA GLN A 316 12.49 -24.75 20.86
C GLN A 316 11.29 -23.83 20.61
N ALA A 317 11.56 -22.68 19.99
CA ALA A 317 10.52 -21.85 19.40
C ALA A 317 9.92 -22.56 18.17
N THR A 318 8.61 -22.47 18.01
CA THR A 318 7.90 -23.16 16.93
C THR A 318 7.95 -22.36 15.63
N SER A 319 7.93 -23.07 14.50
CA SER A 319 7.78 -22.44 13.18
C SER A 319 6.38 -21.82 13.01
N ILE A 320 6.30 -20.74 12.21
CA ILE A 320 5.05 -20.06 11.80
C ILE A 320 3.96 -21.01 11.27
N ARG A 321 4.34 -22.21 10.78
CA ARG A 321 3.39 -23.26 10.35
C ARG A 321 2.46 -23.77 11.46
N TYR A 322 2.79 -23.54 12.73
CA TYR A 322 1.99 -23.96 13.88
C TYR A 322 1.52 -22.74 14.67
N PRO A 323 0.48 -22.01 14.20
CA PRO A 323 0.07 -20.71 14.75
C PRO A 323 -0.60 -20.78 16.13
N VAL A 324 -0.65 -21.96 16.73
CA VAL A 324 -1.29 -22.21 18.04
C VAL A 324 -0.26 -22.29 19.17
N ILE A 325 1.01 -22.61 18.85
CA ILE A 325 2.08 -22.77 19.84
C ILE A 325 3.30 -21.95 19.41
N ASP A 326 3.81 -21.11 20.31
CA ASP A 326 4.99 -20.27 20.07
C ASP A 326 6.28 -20.95 20.51
N ALA A 327 6.19 -21.83 21.51
CA ALA A 327 7.28 -22.71 21.94
C ALA A 327 6.75 -24.05 22.47
N TYR A 328 7.67 -25.02 22.53
CA TYR A 328 7.46 -26.25 23.28
C TYR A 328 8.69 -26.58 24.13
N VAL A 329 8.45 -27.28 25.23
CA VAL A 329 9.48 -27.91 26.06
C VAL A 329 9.12 -29.37 26.22
N PHE A 330 10.01 -30.26 25.77
CA PHE A 330 9.82 -31.71 25.85
C PHE A 330 10.86 -32.32 26.79
N ASN A 331 10.38 -33.01 27.83
CA ASN A 331 11.22 -33.74 28.78
C ASN A 331 11.16 -35.24 28.49
N GLU A 332 12.26 -35.81 28.01
CA GLU A 332 12.36 -37.24 27.66
C GLU A 332 12.17 -38.15 28.88
N SER A 333 12.80 -37.81 30.00
CA SER A 333 12.76 -38.62 31.23
C SER A 333 11.35 -38.72 31.82
N GLN A 334 10.55 -37.65 31.69
CA GLN A 334 9.18 -37.57 32.20
C GLN A 334 8.12 -37.84 31.13
N LYS A 335 8.52 -38.08 29.87
CA LYS A 335 7.62 -38.22 28.71
C LYS A 335 6.52 -37.15 28.66
N THR A 336 6.88 -35.93 29.05
CA THR A 336 5.94 -34.82 29.21
C THR A 336 6.31 -33.73 28.22
N VAL A 337 5.31 -33.21 27.51
CA VAL A 337 5.45 -32.04 26.65
C VAL A 337 4.67 -30.87 27.22
N GLU A 338 5.28 -29.70 27.21
CA GLU A 338 4.66 -28.44 27.57
C GLU A 338 4.53 -27.59 26.30
N TYR A 339 3.31 -27.22 25.95
CA TYR A 339 3.00 -26.32 24.83
C TYR A 339 2.73 -24.91 25.36
N TYR A 340 3.41 -23.93 24.78
CA TYR A 340 3.34 -22.53 25.18
C TYR A 340 2.67 -21.69 24.08
N ASP A 341 1.57 -21.02 24.41
CA ASP A 341 0.94 -19.94 23.61
C ASP A 341 1.23 -18.62 24.33
N VAL A 342 2.05 -17.78 23.71
CA VAL A 342 2.56 -16.53 24.28
C VAL A 342 1.92 -15.38 23.52
N PHE A 343 1.24 -14.49 24.24
CA PHE A 343 0.63 -13.33 23.60
C PHE A 343 0.76 -12.08 24.44
N THR A 344 0.81 -10.96 23.73
CA THR A 344 0.85 -9.62 24.32
C THR A 344 -0.53 -8.97 24.32
N LEU A 345 -0.84 -8.27 25.41
CA LEU A 345 -2.07 -7.50 25.53
C LEU A 345 -1.74 -6.15 26.17
N ASN A 346 -2.16 -5.07 25.52
CA ASN A 346 -2.06 -3.73 26.09
C ASN A 346 -3.40 -3.35 26.76
N PRO A 347 -3.52 -3.37 28.10
CA PRO A 347 -4.79 -3.10 28.79
C PRO A 347 -5.29 -1.66 28.62
N PHE A 348 -4.40 -0.72 28.27
CA PHE A 348 -4.72 0.70 28.12
C PHE A 348 -5.52 1.01 26.84
N MET A 349 -5.60 0.08 25.89
CA MET A 349 -6.43 0.23 24.70
C MET A 349 -7.91 0.37 25.07
N LYS A 350 -8.63 1.27 24.39
CA LYS A 350 -10.08 1.55 24.63
C LYS A 350 -10.92 0.28 24.78
N THR A 351 -10.67 -0.73 23.95
CA THR A 351 -11.37 -2.03 24.00
C THR A 351 -11.32 -2.70 25.38
N TYR A 352 -10.19 -2.62 26.07
CA TYR A 352 -9.98 -3.30 27.35
C TYR A 352 -10.22 -2.38 28.56
N SER A 353 -9.94 -1.09 28.42
CA SER A 353 -10.22 -0.12 29.48
C SER A 353 -11.72 0.15 29.66
N GLU A 354 -12.49 0.22 28.57
CA GLU A 354 -13.95 0.38 28.62
C GLU A 354 -14.67 -0.94 28.92
N LYS A 355 -14.10 -2.07 28.48
CA LYS A 355 -14.67 -3.42 28.68
C LYS A 355 -13.63 -4.42 29.21
N PRO A 356 -13.29 -4.38 30.51
CA PRO A 356 -12.27 -5.28 31.09
C PRO A 356 -12.53 -6.77 30.88
N SER A 357 -13.80 -7.20 30.81
CA SER A 357 -14.18 -8.60 30.55
C SER A 357 -13.69 -9.15 29.19
N ALA A 358 -13.30 -8.27 28.26
CA ALA A 358 -12.67 -8.66 27.01
C ALA A 358 -11.30 -9.31 27.23
N ILE A 359 -10.52 -8.89 28.24
CA ILE A 359 -9.22 -9.49 28.59
C ILE A 359 -9.39 -10.98 28.90
N LYS A 360 -10.34 -11.29 29.79
CA LYS A 360 -10.72 -12.68 30.11
C LYS A 360 -11.10 -13.47 28.85
N SER A 361 -11.87 -12.86 27.96
CA SER A 361 -12.32 -13.50 26.72
C SER A 361 -11.17 -13.84 25.78
N VAL A 362 -10.16 -12.96 25.69
CA VAL A 362 -8.94 -13.20 24.90
C VAL A 362 -8.14 -14.35 25.51
N ILE A 363 -7.87 -14.35 26.81
CA ILE A 363 -7.15 -15.45 27.48
C ILE A 363 -7.84 -16.80 27.21
N LYS A 364 -9.17 -16.85 27.37
CA LYS A 364 -9.97 -18.07 27.10
C LYS A 364 -9.87 -18.54 25.65
N LYS A 365 -9.77 -17.61 24.69
CA LYS A 365 -9.59 -17.95 23.28
C LYS A 365 -8.25 -18.66 23.05
N HIS A 366 -7.17 -18.17 23.65
CA HIS A 366 -5.85 -18.81 23.59
C HIS A 366 -5.88 -20.20 24.24
N GLY A 367 -6.43 -20.32 25.46
CA GLY A 367 -6.58 -21.60 26.15
C GLY A 367 -7.40 -22.62 25.36
N LYS A 368 -8.52 -22.20 24.75
CA LYS A 368 -9.34 -23.07 23.90
C LYS A 368 -8.57 -23.59 22.67
N ARG A 369 -7.76 -22.74 22.01
CA ARG A 369 -6.94 -23.18 20.87
C ARG A 369 -5.93 -24.24 21.28
N LEU A 370 -5.27 -24.08 22.43
CA LEU A 370 -4.34 -25.09 22.97
C LEU A 370 -5.05 -26.41 23.31
N LEU A 371 -6.30 -26.37 23.77
CA LEU A 371 -7.09 -27.58 24.04
C LEU A 371 -7.41 -28.37 22.77
N GLU A 372 -7.73 -27.65 21.69
CA GLU A 372 -8.05 -28.21 20.38
C GLU A 372 -6.80 -28.57 19.55
N PHE A 373 -5.60 -28.30 20.06
CA PHE A 373 -4.34 -28.52 19.35
C PHE A 373 -3.84 -29.96 19.48
N ASP A 374 -3.66 -30.60 18.32
CA ASP A 374 -3.08 -31.94 18.22
C ASP A 374 -1.53 -31.91 18.24
N THR A 375 -0.92 -33.03 18.62
CA THR A 375 0.53 -33.18 18.62
C THR A 375 1.12 -32.93 17.22
N PRO A 376 2.06 -31.99 17.07
CA PRO A 376 2.60 -31.61 15.77
C PRO A 376 3.54 -32.68 15.21
N ASP A 377 3.72 -32.69 13.89
CA ASP A 377 4.44 -33.76 13.18
C ASP A 377 5.86 -34.01 13.71
N PHE A 378 6.57 -32.95 14.09
CA PHE A 378 7.93 -33.03 14.61
C PHE A 378 8.03 -33.64 16.03
N LEU A 379 6.90 -33.89 16.69
CA LEU A 379 6.81 -34.59 17.97
C LEU A 379 6.04 -35.92 17.90
N LYS A 380 5.44 -36.28 16.76
CA LYS A 380 4.62 -37.49 16.63
C LYS A 380 5.40 -38.79 16.86
N GLU A 381 6.69 -38.81 16.55
CA GLU A 381 7.55 -39.97 16.76
C GLU A 381 8.02 -40.13 18.21
N LYS A 382 7.73 -39.14 19.08
CA LYS A 382 8.15 -39.16 20.49
C LYS A 382 7.09 -39.83 21.37
N SER A 383 7.53 -40.61 22.36
CA SER A 383 6.62 -41.21 23.35
C SER A 383 6.16 -40.15 24.37
N ILE A 384 5.07 -39.46 24.08
CA ILE A 384 4.45 -38.45 24.95
C ILE A 384 3.33 -39.13 25.75
N GLU A 385 3.43 -39.07 27.09
CA GLU A 385 2.40 -39.59 28.00
C GLU A 385 1.56 -38.46 28.60
N ASN A 386 2.15 -37.28 28.86
CA ASN A 386 1.45 -36.14 29.45
C ASN A 386 1.65 -34.87 28.61
N VAL A 387 0.57 -34.12 28.42
CA VAL A 387 0.56 -32.85 27.67
C VAL A 387 0.11 -31.74 28.61
N LYS A 388 1.01 -30.80 28.90
CA LYS A 388 0.67 -29.57 29.62
C LYS A 388 0.49 -28.42 28.64
N ARG A 389 -0.53 -27.59 28.88
CA ARG A 389 -0.87 -26.43 28.07
C ARG A 389 -0.67 -25.17 28.89
N VAL A 390 0.17 -24.27 28.41
CA VAL A 390 0.53 -23.04 29.12
C VAL A 390 0.23 -21.83 28.24
N VAL A 391 -0.64 -20.96 28.72
CA VAL A 391 -0.91 -19.65 28.11
C VAL A 391 -0.15 -18.59 28.89
N ILE A 392 0.65 -17.77 28.22
CA ILE A 392 1.38 -16.66 28.83
C ILE A 392 0.84 -15.35 28.28
N MET A 393 0.23 -14.55 29.17
CA MET A 393 -0.19 -13.18 28.85
C MET A 393 0.89 -12.20 29.30
N ILE A 394 1.33 -11.33 28.40
CA ILE A 394 2.32 -10.29 28.69
C ILE A 394 1.65 -8.91 28.65
N ILE A 395 1.79 -8.12 29.72
CA ILE A 395 1.23 -6.77 29.87
C ILE A 395 2.29 -5.77 30.35
N PRO A 396 2.11 -4.45 30.13
CA PRO A 396 3.00 -3.41 30.65
C PRO A 396 3.13 -3.44 32.18
N GLU A 397 4.26 -2.98 32.71
CA GLU A 397 4.54 -2.99 34.15
C GLU A 397 3.56 -2.12 34.96
N ASN A 398 3.18 -0.97 34.43
CA ASN A 398 2.20 -0.04 35.02
C ASN A 398 0.73 -0.45 34.80
N SER A 399 0.45 -1.67 34.34
CA SER A 399 -0.93 -2.13 34.14
C SER A 399 -1.71 -2.18 35.45
N GLY A 400 -2.91 -1.58 35.44
CA GLY A 400 -3.80 -1.49 36.60
C GLY A 400 -4.41 -2.81 37.07
N ASP A 401 -4.99 -2.79 38.28
CA ASP A 401 -5.50 -3.98 38.98
C ASP A 401 -6.63 -4.70 38.23
N TYR A 402 -7.42 -3.98 37.43
CA TYR A 402 -8.50 -4.58 36.65
C TYR A 402 -7.99 -5.65 35.67
N ALA A 403 -6.80 -5.46 35.06
CA ALA A 403 -6.23 -6.45 34.15
C ALA A 403 -5.82 -7.73 34.89
N VAL A 404 -5.27 -7.57 36.10
CA VAL A 404 -4.88 -8.67 36.99
C VAL A 404 -6.10 -9.43 37.48
N GLU A 405 -7.18 -8.73 37.84
CA GLU A 405 -8.44 -9.33 38.27
C GLU A 405 -9.05 -10.20 37.16
N GLN A 406 -9.07 -9.71 35.92
CA GLN A 406 -9.61 -10.46 34.77
C GLN A 406 -8.72 -11.64 34.39
N PHE A 407 -7.40 -11.49 34.53
CA PHE A 407 -6.46 -12.60 34.43
C PHE A 407 -6.76 -13.69 35.46
N GLN A 408 -6.95 -13.33 36.73
CA GLN A 408 -7.22 -14.31 37.79
C GLN A 408 -8.52 -15.07 37.52
N LYS A 409 -9.59 -14.37 37.11
CA LYS A 409 -10.86 -14.99 36.71
C LYS A 409 -10.72 -15.92 35.51
N ALA A 410 -9.80 -15.65 34.58
CA ALA A 410 -9.53 -16.52 33.45
C ALA A 410 -8.71 -17.75 33.87
N LYS A 411 -7.72 -17.55 34.75
CA LYS A 411 -6.87 -18.59 35.32
C LYS A 411 -7.68 -19.62 36.10
N ASP A 412 -8.57 -19.16 36.97
CA ASP A 412 -9.41 -20.05 37.78
C ASP A 412 -10.33 -20.91 36.90
N GLU A 413 -10.88 -20.34 35.82
CA GLU A 413 -11.75 -21.07 34.90
C GLU A 413 -11.00 -22.03 33.98
N LEU A 414 -9.78 -21.68 33.55
CA LEU A 414 -8.96 -22.52 32.68
C LEU A 414 -8.23 -23.65 33.43
N ALA A 415 -8.04 -23.51 34.74
CA ALA A 415 -7.50 -24.56 35.60
C ALA A 415 -8.37 -25.84 35.57
N ASP A 416 -9.70 -25.68 35.46
CA ASP A 416 -10.64 -26.81 35.33
C ASP A 416 -10.44 -27.63 34.04
N TYR A 417 -9.75 -27.06 33.04
CA TYR A 417 -9.46 -27.70 31.76
C TYR A 417 -7.99 -28.10 31.59
N ASP A 418 -7.20 -28.15 32.67
CA ASP A 418 -5.77 -28.46 32.62
C ASP A 418 -4.96 -27.51 31.71
N VAL A 419 -5.37 -26.23 31.68
CA VAL A 419 -4.66 -25.15 31.01
C VAL A 419 -4.10 -24.21 32.07
N GLU A 420 -2.77 -24.17 32.17
CA GLU A 420 -2.07 -23.23 33.03
C GLU A 420 -2.05 -21.84 32.38
N VAL A 421 -2.36 -20.80 33.15
CA VAL A 421 -2.27 -19.41 32.68
C VAL A 421 -1.26 -18.64 33.53
N ARG A 422 -0.26 -18.04 32.89
CA ARG A 422 0.79 -17.23 33.51
C ARG A 422 0.66 -15.77 33.07
N LEU A 423 1.01 -14.87 33.98
CA LEU A 423 1.04 -13.43 33.74
C LEU A 423 2.47 -12.92 33.84
N VAL A 424 2.91 -12.19 32.82
CA VAL A 424 4.19 -11.48 32.81
C VAL A 424 3.90 -9.99 32.76
N LYS A 425 4.27 -9.28 33.82
CA LYS A 425 4.38 -7.81 33.81
C LYS A 425 5.83 -7.48 33.49
N GLY A 426 6.09 -6.85 32.35
CA GLY A 426 7.47 -6.58 31.94
C GLY A 426 7.58 -5.78 30.67
N TYR A 427 8.81 -5.63 30.20
CA TYR A 427 9.18 -4.90 28.98
C TYR A 427 8.92 -3.38 29.08
N GLY A 428 8.82 -2.87 30.31
CA GLY A 428 8.66 -1.45 30.65
C GLY A 428 7.21 -0.98 30.84
N ASN A 429 7.07 0.31 31.13
CA ASN A 429 5.79 0.99 31.30
C ASN A 429 5.16 1.37 29.97
N TYR A 430 3.83 1.45 29.91
CA TYR A 430 3.13 2.02 28.78
C TYR A 430 2.74 3.46 29.07
N GLU A 431 3.20 4.40 28.25
CA GLU A 431 2.74 5.78 28.25
C GLU A 431 1.93 6.02 26.98
N THR A 432 0.72 6.56 27.13
CA THR A 432 -0.05 7.03 25.97
C THR A 432 0.73 8.19 25.35
N ALA A 433 1.09 8.08 24.07
CA ALA A 433 1.52 9.23 23.30
C ALA A 433 0.50 10.34 23.54
N GLY A 434 0.95 11.47 24.08
CA GLY A 434 0.06 12.56 24.48
C GLY A 434 -0.94 12.82 23.37
N ASP A 435 -2.22 12.89 23.73
CA ASP A 435 -3.24 13.38 22.84
C ASP A 435 -2.71 14.70 22.26
N ASP A 436 -2.43 14.74 20.96
CA ASP A 436 -2.33 15.98 20.20
C ASP A 436 -3.75 16.60 20.24
N GLU A 437 -4.06 17.25 21.36
CA GLU A 437 -5.19 18.16 21.59
C GLU A 437 -5.05 19.44 20.74
N ALA A 438 -4.38 19.36 19.59
CA ALA A 438 -4.04 20.47 18.71
C ALA A 438 -4.61 20.32 17.29
N VAL A 439 -5.75 19.65 17.12
CA VAL A 439 -6.48 19.64 15.82
C VAL A 439 -7.95 20.09 15.92
N ASP A 440 -8.50 20.36 17.11
CA ASP A 440 -9.90 20.82 17.24
C ASP A 440 -10.04 22.35 17.46
N LYS A 441 -9.09 23.13 16.93
CA LYS A 441 -9.23 24.59 16.77
C LYS A 441 -8.69 25.07 15.43
N ALA A 442 -9.40 24.71 14.36
CA ALA A 442 -9.45 25.52 13.14
C ALA A 442 -10.76 25.22 12.39
N ALA A 443 -11.80 25.96 12.79
CA ALA A 443 -12.92 26.28 11.92
C ALA A 443 -12.48 27.33 10.89
#